data_AF-A0AAV6VD43-F1
#
_entry.id   AF-A0AAV6VD43-F1
#
_cell.length_a   1.000
_cell.length_b   1.000
_cell.length_c   1.000
_cell.angle_alpha   90.00
_cell.angle_beta   90.00
_cell.angle_gamma   90.00
#
_symmetry.space_group_name_H-M   'P 1'
#
loop_
_entity.id
_entity.type
_entity.pdbx_description
1 polymer ?
#
loop_
_entity_poly.entity_id
_entity_poly.type
_entity_poly.pdbx_seq_one_letter_code
_entity_poly.pdbx_strand_id
1 'polypeptide(L)'
;MLNENLTVELKIDKGCVLIAEAGHHFCTTDITTAKAMLIYHHYQKVRNEYSTNFHLFATASFSLSAEICQEDLKFEKIVVYFNSLGEWGDSIKDEQSKDLLLARLMEVQYDISHVVFKFPYKIASSRSSYTPPNIDVAHKFVFAYLDKFANFLEFKEYISDVKIMSLKLLNTFYHTQKCVSYTPLQIAWAAMHLSCLKDCIEIEENKCWQKELFACIPDTKIFHKVVNDMSLITEVATRECNHNEAF
;
A
#
# COMPACT_ATOMS: atom_id res chain seq x y z
N MET A 1 -10.15 31.64 14.10
CA MET A 1 -9.62 30.51 14.89
C MET A 1 -9.88 29.25 14.09
N LEU A 2 -8.86 28.76 13.38
CA LEU A 2 -8.91 27.46 12.69
C LEU A 2 -8.84 26.37 13.76
N ASN A 3 -9.76 25.41 13.69
CA ASN A 3 -9.86 24.30 14.63
C ASN A 3 -8.53 23.53 14.74
N GLU A 4 -7.85 23.67 15.88
CA GLU A 4 -6.63 22.93 16.27
C GLU A 4 -6.89 21.45 16.63
N ASN A 5 -8.07 20.90 16.32
CA ASN A 5 -8.52 19.61 16.84
C ASN A 5 -8.61 18.46 15.82
N LEU A 6 -8.01 18.56 14.63
CA LEU A 6 -8.11 17.48 13.62
C LEU A 6 -6.86 17.27 12.74
N THR A 7 -5.68 17.72 13.17
CA THR A 7 -4.43 17.16 12.64
C THR A 7 -4.19 15.81 13.31
N VAL A 8 -4.89 14.77 12.82
CA VAL A 8 -4.32 13.42 12.88
C VAL A 8 -2.98 13.57 12.16
N GLU A 9 -1.87 13.57 12.91
CA GLU A 9 -0.53 13.61 12.35
C GLU A 9 -0.45 12.56 11.24
N LEU A 10 -0.36 13.03 9.99
CA LEU A 10 -0.09 12.18 8.85
C LEU A 10 1.34 11.71 9.00
N LYS A 11 1.49 10.54 9.63
CA LYS A 11 2.78 9.95 9.93
C LYS A 11 3.04 8.78 9.00
N ILE A 12 4.23 8.76 8.41
CA ILE A 12 4.74 7.60 7.67
C ILE A 12 4.92 6.44 8.66
N ASP A 13 4.32 5.29 8.37
CA ASP A 13 4.40 4.11 9.23
C ASP A 13 5.73 3.36 9.01
N LYS A 14 6.47 3.12 10.10
CA LYS A 14 7.77 2.45 10.08
C LYS A 14 7.70 1.03 9.50
N GLY A 15 6.63 0.28 9.76
CA GLY A 15 6.46 -1.05 9.17
C GLY A 15 6.27 -0.99 7.66
N CYS A 16 5.60 0.05 7.15
CA CYS A 16 5.49 0.26 5.71
C CYS A 16 6.83 0.65 5.07
N VAL A 17 7.69 1.39 5.79
CA VAL A 17 9.07 1.66 5.32
C VAL A 17 9.84 0.36 5.16
N LEU A 18 9.80 -0.55 6.13
CA LEU A 18 10.43 -1.87 6.03
C LEU A 18 9.89 -2.71 4.87
N ILE A 19 8.56 -2.67 4.67
CA ILE A 19 7.91 -3.36 3.54
C ILE A 19 8.40 -2.82 2.20
N ALA A 20 8.52 -1.49 2.06
CA ALA A 20 9.03 -0.86 0.84
C ALA A 20 10.48 -1.26 0.58
N GLU A 21 11.32 -1.26 1.62
CA GLU A 21 12.73 -1.65 1.52
C GLU A 21 12.89 -3.12 1.10
N ALA A 22 12.10 -4.01 1.70
CA ALA A 22 12.04 -5.42 1.29
C ALA A 22 11.54 -5.60 -0.15
N GLY A 23 10.53 -4.84 -0.55
CA GLY A 23 10.04 -4.87 -1.92
C GLY A 23 11.12 -4.49 -2.93
N HIS A 24 11.91 -3.48 -2.62
CA HIS A 24 13.07 -3.08 -3.42
C HIS A 24 14.16 -4.17 -3.43
N HIS A 25 14.55 -4.68 -2.26
CA HIS A 25 15.61 -5.70 -2.13
C HIS A 25 15.28 -6.99 -2.88
N PHE A 26 14.05 -7.47 -2.76
CA PHE A 26 13.60 -8.70 -3.42
C PHE A 26 13.10 -8.47 -4.85
N CYS A 27 13.10 -7.22 -5.34
CA CYS A 27 12.59 -6.85 -6.65
C CYS A 27 11.15 -7.32 -6.89
N THR A 28 10.29 -7.27 -5.87
CA THR A 28 8.87 -7.64 -6.00
C THR A 28 8.11 -6.58 -6.78
N THR A 29 6.97 -6.96 -7.36
CA THR A 29 6.11 -5.99 -8.04
C THR A 29 5.56 -4.94 -7.07
N ASP A 30 5.27 -3.72 -7.57
CA ASP A 30 4.58 -2.68 -6.80
C ASP A 30 3.26 -3.17 -6.20
N ILE A 31 2.56 -4.08 -6.90
CA ILE A 31 1.31 -4.70 -6.44
C ILE A 31 1.55 -5.53 -5.18
N THR A 32 2.61 -6.34 -5.16
CA THR A 32 3.00 -7.15 -3.99
C THR A 32 3.35 -6.26 -2.81
N THR A 33 4.16 -5.22 -3.01
CA THR A 33 4.54 -4.28 -1.95
C THR A 33 3.33 -3.51 -1.40
N ALA A 34 2.50 -2.95 -2.27
CA ALA A 34 1.29 -2.21 -1.88
C ALA A 34 0.29 -3.10 -1.14
N LYS A 35 0.14 -4.36 -1.59
CA LYS A 35 -0.73 -5.33 -0.91
C LYS A 35 -0.19 -5.70 0.46
N ALA A 36 1.12 -5.85 0.62
CA ALA A 36 1.73 -6.08 1.93
C ALA A 36 1.45 -4.93 2.90
N MET A 37 1.60 -3.68 2.46
CA MET A 37 1.26 -2.50 3.27
C MET A 37 -0.22 -2.45 3.66
N LEU A 38 -1.13 -2.78 2.73
CA LEU A 38 -2.56 -2.86 3.02
C LEU A 38 -2.90 -3.95 4.04
N ILE A 39 -2.33 -5.14 3.88
CA ILE A 39 -2.50 -6.26 4.84
C ILE A 39 -2.04 -5.80 6.23
N TYR A 40 -0.86 -5.18 6.31
CA TYR A 40 -0.28 -4.66 7.53
C TYR A 40 -1.20 -3.62 8.21
N HIS A 41 -1.66 -2.61 7.47
CA HIS A 41 -2.56 -1.58 8.02
C HIS A 41 -3.92 -2.14 8.44
N HIS A 42 -4.49 -3.07 7.68
CA HIS A 42 -5.74 -3.74 8.05
C HIS A 42 -5.58 -4.51 9.35
N TYR A 43 -4.48 -5.25 9.50
CA TYR A 43 -4.19 -6.00 10.72
C TYR A 43 -4.04 -5.08 11.93
N GLN A 44 -3.21 -4.02 11.83
CA GLN A 44 -3.05 -3.03 12.89
C GLN A 44 -4.38 -2.40 13.31
N LYS A 45 -5.22 -2.03 12.34
CA LYS A 45 -6.54 -1.43 12.58
C LYS A 45 -7.47 -2.35 13.34
N VAL A 46 -7.46 -3.66 13.04
CA VAL A 46 -8.35 -4.63 13.69
C VAL A 46 -7.84 -5.02 15.08
N ARG A 47 -6.52 -5.20 15.24
CA ARG A 47 -5.92 -5.56 16.52
C ARG A 47 -5.69 -4.38 17.46
N ASN A 48 -5.79 -3.15 16.96
CA ASN A 48 -5.46 -1.92 17.69
C ASN A 48 -4.01 -1.92 18.21
N GLU A 49 -3.08 -2.47 17.42
CA GLU A 49 -1.66 -2.65 17.75
C GLU A 49 -0.79 -1.73 16.87
N TYR A 50 -0.14 -0.73 17.45
CA TYR A 50 0.47 0.36 16.67
C TYR A 50 1.96 0.65 16.92
N SER A 51 2.71 -0.06 17.78
CA SER A 51 4.06 0.45 18.08
C SER A 51 5.17 -0.50 18.50
N THR A 52 4.94 -1.71 19.01
CA THR A 52 6.06 -2.52 19.55
C THR A 52 6.56 -3.64 18.63
N ASN A 53 5.67 -4.25 17.84
CA ASN A 53 6.01 -5.42 17.02
C ASN A 53 5.92 -5.16 15.51
N PHE A 54 6.14 -3.93 15.07
CA PHE A 54 5.98 -3.56 13.66
C PHE A 54 6.88 -4.37 12.70
N HIS A 55 8.10 -4.76 13.12
CA HIS A 55 8.97 -5.66 12.35
C HIS A 55 8.31 -7.02 12.08
N LEU A 56 7.74 -7.63 13.12
CA LEU A 56 7.08 -8.94 13.06
C LEU A 56 5.88 -8.89 12.11
N PHE A 57 5.03 -7.87 12.26
CA PHE A 57 3.84 -7.70 11.42
C PHE A 57 4.18 -7.32 9.98
N ALA A 58 5.20 -6.49 9.77
CA ALA A 58 5.69 -6.13 8.44
C ALA A 58 6.24 -7.35 7.69
N THR A 59 7.08 -8.15 8.37
CA THR A 59 7.65 -9.39 7.81
C THR A 59 6.56 -10.39 7.42
N ALA A 60 5.61 -10.64 8.33
CA ALA A 60 4.51 -11.58 8.07
C ALA A 60 3.56 -11.09 6.98
N SER A 61 3.27 -9.79 6.92
CA SER A 61 2.43 -9.19 5.87
C SER A 61 3.11 -9.24 4.50
N PHE A 62 4.43 -8.98 4.45
CA PHE A 62 5.21 -9.07 3.21
C PHE A 62 5.29 -10.51 2.69
N SER A 63 5.61 -11.47 3.57
CA SER A 63 5.59 -12.90 3.25
C SER A 63 4.24 -13.33 2.66
N LEU A 64 3.15 -13.00 3.33
CA LEU A 64 1.81 -13.36 2.89
C LEU A 64 1.45 -12.73 1.55
N SER A 65 1.83 -11.48 1.34
CA SER A 65 1.59 -10.79 0.07
C SER A 65 2.38 -11.42 -1.08
N ALA A 66 3.65 -11.77 -0.86
CA ALA A 66 4.49 -12.45 -1.84
C ALA A 66 3.86 -13.80 -2.24
N GLU A 67 3.34 -14.56 -1.27
CA GLU A 67 2.66 -15.83 -1.54
C GLU A 67 1.34 -15.62 -2.33
N ILE A 68 0.51 -14.66 -1.92
CA ILE A 68 -0.76 -14.33 -2.61
C ILE A 68 -0.50 -13.88 -4.06
N CYS A 69 0.58 -13.14 -4.29
CA CYS A 69 0.99 -12.66 -5.61
C CYS A 69 1.84 -13.67 -6.39
N GLN A 70 2.10 -14.86 -5.83
CA GLN A 70 2.88 -15.94 -6.46
C GLN A 70 4.32 -15.52 -6.82
N GLU A 71 4.94 -14.68 -5.99
CA GLU A 71 6.36 -14.33 -6.12
C GLU A 71 7.23 -15.54 -5.69
N ASP A 72 8.32 -15.83 -6.42
CA ASP A 72 9.25 -16.93 -6.09
C ASP A 72 10.20 -16.53 -4.94
N LEU A 73 9.64 -16.35 -3.75
CA LEU A 73 10.37 -15.96 -2.54
C LEU A 73 10.19 -16.99 -1.43
N LYS A 74 11.32 -17.48 -0.91
CA LYS A 74 11.33 -18.38 0.25
C LYS A 74 11.11 -17.58 1.53
N PHE A 75 10.19 -18.05 2.37
CA PHE A 75 9.87 -17.43 3.65
C PHE A 75 11.11 -17.16 4.50
N GLU A 76 12.03 -18.13 4.60
CA GLU A 76 13.23 -18.00 5.41
C GLU A 76 14.16 -16.88 4.92
N LYS A 77 14.19 -16.60 3.61
CA LYS A 77 14.96 -15.49 3.05
C LYS A 77 14.36 -14.14 3.47
N ILE A 78 13.03 -14.04 3.43
CA ILE A 78 12.31 -12.84 3.88
C ILE A 78 12.61 -12.58 5.35
N VAL A 79 12.48 -13.60 6.20
CA VAL A 79 12.77 -13.50 7.64
C VAL A 79 14.21 -13.04 7.90
N VAL A 80 15.19 -13.65 7.23
CA VAL A 80 16.61 -13.26 7.39
C VAL A 80 16.85 -11.80 6.98
N TYR A 81 16.22 -11.35 5.90
CA TYR A 81 16.38 -9.97 5.44
C TYR A 81 15.76 -8.96 6.41
N PHE A 82 14.50 -9.14 6.82
CA PHE A 82 13.89 -8.27 7.84
C PHE A 82 14.66 -8.32 9.17
N ASN A 83 15.29 -9.47 9.48
CA ASN A 83 16.17 -9.59 10.63
C ASN A 83 17.43 -8.73 10.56
N SER A 84 17.90 -8.44 9.34
CA SER A 84 19.06 -7.57 9.11
C SER A 84 18.74 -6.06 9.17
N LEU A 85 17.46 -5.67 9.02
CA LEU A 85 17.06 -4.27 8.89
C LEU A 85 16.90 -3.52 10.22
N GLY A 86 16.93 -4.20 11.38
CA GLY A 86 16.86 -3.45 12.63
C GLY A 86 16.58 -4.27 13.88
N GLU A 87 16.38 -3.51 14.96
CA GLU A 87 16.11 -4.06 16.28
C GLU A 87 14.68 -4.57 16.37
N TRP A 88 14.56 -5.89 16.44
CA TRP A 88 13.33 -6.53 16.89
C TRP A 88 13.07 -6.09 18.34
N GLY A 89 11.80 -5.95 18.71
CA GLY A 89 11.43 -5.60 20.08
C GLY A 89 12.07 -6.57 21.08
N ASP A 90 12.29 -6.11 22.32
CA ASP A 90 13.01 -6.87 23.34
C ASP A 90 12.44 -8.29 23.55
N SER A 91 11.14 -8.50 23.32
CA SER A 91 10.49 -9.80 23.38
C SER A 91 10.98 -10.83 22.36
N ILE A 92 11.61 -10.38 21.26
CA ILE A 92 12.11 -11.23 20.16
C ILE A 92 13.64 -11.36 20.22
N LYS A 93 14.34 -10.40 20.84
CA LYS A 93 15.79 -10.51 21.10
C LYS A 93 16.14 -11.70 22.00
N ASP A 94 15.21 -12.08 22.89
CA ASP A 94 15.33 -13.27 23.76
C ASP A 94 15.07 -14.59 23.01
N GLU A 95 14.45 -14.55 21.82
CA GLU A 95 14.21 -15.70 20.95
C GLU A 95 15.48 -16.02 20.13
N GLN A 96 16.57 -16.42 20.82
CA GLN A 96 17.87 -16.66 20.19
C GLN A 96 17.91 -17.84 19.18
N SER A 97 16.85 -18.64 19.05
CA SER A 97 16.79 -19.69 18.04
C SER A 97 16.00 -19.23 16.81
N LYS A 98 16.64 -19.33 15.63
CA LYS A 98 16.03 -19.09 14.32
C LYS A 98 14.68 -19.82 14.15
N ASP A 99 14.57 -21.03 14.70
CA ASP A 99 13.37 -21.85 14.60
C ASP A 99 12.20 -21.28 15.41
N LEU A 100 12.47 -20.65 16.55
CA LEU A 100 11.43 -20.01 17.38
C LEU A 100 10.89 -18.75 16.69
N LEU A 101 11.77 -17.92 16.13
CA LEU A 101 11.36 -16.75 15.34
C LEU A 101 10.52 -17.16 14.11
N LEU A 102 10.93 -18.23 13.42
CA LEU A 102 10.17 -18.77 12.29
C LEU A 102 8.78 -19.26 12.73
N ALA A 103 8.70 -20.03 13.82
CA ALA A 103 7.43 -20.50 14.37
C ALA A 103 6.53 -19.31 14.75
N ARG A 104 7.08 -18.28 15.40
CA ARG A 104 6.35 -17.08 15.79
C ARG A 104 5.84 -16.28 14.59
N LEU A 105 6.65 -16.12 13.55
CA LEU A 105 6.23 -15.45 12.32
C LEU A 105 5.14 -16.24 11.58
N MET A 106 5.19 -17.58 11.59
CA MET A 106 4.13 -18.42 11.05
C MET A 106 2.81 -18.26 11.83
N GLU A 107 2.86 -18.20 13.16
CA GLU A 107 1.68 -17.92 13.99
C GLU A 107 1.07 -16.55 13.68
N VAL A 108 1.91 -15.53 13.54
CA VAL A 108 1.46 -14.17 13.22
C VAL A 108 0.91 -14.10 11.80
N GLN A 109 1.55 -14.74 10.82
CA GLN A 109 1.03 -14.82 9.46
C GLN A 109 -0.33 -15.54 9.42
N TYR A 110 -0.48 -16.61 10.22
CA TYR A 110 -1.75 -17.29 10.39
C TYR A 110 -2.81 -16.37 11.01
N ASP A 111 -2.47 -15.61 12.06
CA ASP A 111 -3.39 -14.66 12.69
C ASP A 111 -3.79 -13.52 11.75
N ILE A 112 -2.83 -12.90 11.06
CA ILE A 112 -3.08 -11.89 10.02
C ILE A 112 -4.08 -12.45 9.02
N SER A 113 -3.88 -13.68 8.57
CA SER A 113 -4.77 -14.26 7.58
C SER A 113 -6.21 -14.41 8.08
N HIS A 114 -6.39 -14.83 9.32
CA HIS A 114 -7.71 -14.94 9.95
C HIS A 114 -8.37 -13.58 10.12
N VAL A 115 -7.61 -12.61 10.61
CA VAL A 115 -8.11 -11.29 10.97
C VAL A 115 -8.47 -10.49 9.73
N VAL A 116 -7.58 -10.47 8.73
CA VAL A 116 -7.72 -9.65 7.53
C VAL A 116 -8.66 -10.30 6.52
N PHE A 117 -8.55 -11.61 6.31
CA PHE A 117 -9.33 -12.29 5.26
C PHE A 117 -10.54 -13.06 5.77
N LYS A 118 -10.78 -13.10 7.10
CA LYS A 118 -11.88 -13.83 7.75
C LYS A 118 -11.91 -15.34 7.47
N PHE A 119 -10.81 -15.90 6.98
CA PHE A 119 -10.63 -17.34 6.74
C PHE A 119 -9.19 -17.76 7.05
N PRO A 120 -8.96 -18.96 7.59
CA PRO A 120 -7.62 -19.53 7.70
C PRO A 120 -6.97 -19.64 6.33
N TYR A 121 -5.98 -18.78 6.06
CA TYR A 121 -5.03 -19.06 5.01
C TYR A 121 -4.15 -20.21 5.50
N LYS A 122 -4.36 -21.40 4.96
CA LYS A 122 -3.49 -22.55 5.26
C LYS A 122 -2.13 -22.29 4.65
N ILE A 123 -1.18 -21.89 5.50
CA ILE A 123 0.23 -21.84 5.16
C ILE A 123 0.65 -23.28 4.81
N ALA A 124 0.88 -23.52 3.52
CA ALA A 124 1.46 -24.71 2.89
C ALA A 124 1.05 -26.10 3.41
N SER A 125 0.09 -26.76 2.75
CA SER A 125 0.32 -28.11 2.18
C SER A 125 -0.91 -28.59 1.40
N SER A 126 -0.65 -29.16 0.22
CA SER A 126 -1.59 -29.86 -0.66
C SER A 126 -2.56 -29.01 -1.50
N ARG A 127 -2.22 -28.88 -2.79
CA ARG A 127 -2.99 -29.25 -4.00
C ARG A 127 -4.54 -29.23 -3.94
N SER A 128 -5.16 -28.33 -3.20
CA SER A 128 -6.58 -28.02 -3.36
C SER A 128 -6.70 -26.60 -3.91
N SER A 129 -7.59 -26.44 -4.89
CA SER A 129 -7.88 -25.21 -5.61
C SER A 129 -8.43 -24.15 -4.63
N TYR A 130 -7.54 -23.52 -3.88
CA TYR A 130 -7.88 -22.44 -2.98
C TYR A 130 -7.58 -21.12 -3.69
N THR A 131 -8.63 -20.35 -3.99
CA THR A 131 -8.48 -19.00 -4.51
C THR A 131 -8.03 -18.10 -3.37
N PRO A 132 -6.83 -17.51 -3.42
CA PRO A 132 -6.38 -16.61 -2.36
C PRO A 132 -7.39 -15.47 -2.18
N PRO A 133 -7.68 -15.07 -0.95
CA PRO A 133 -8.54 -13.92 -0.72
C PRO A 133 -7.93 -12.67 -1.38
N ASN A 134 -8.68 -12.07 -2.30
CA ASN A 134 -8.17 -10.99 -3.14
C ASN A 134 -8.34 -9.64 -2.42
N ILE A 135 -7.27 -9.14 -1.79
CA ILE A 135 -7.16 -7.70 -1.49
C ILE A 135 -6.78 -7.00 -2.80
N ASP A 136 -7.71 -6.22 -3.31
CA ASP A 136 -7.44 -5.35 -4.44
C ASP A 136 -6.65 -4.12 -4.01
N VAL A 137 -5.70 -3.74 -4.86
CA VAL A 137 -4.90 -2.52 -4.71
C VAL A 137 -5.27 -1.54 -5.81
N ALA A 138 -5.08 -0.24 -5.56
CA ALA A 138 -5.45 0.83 -6.46
C ALA A 138 -4.73 0.74 -7.82
N HIS A 139 -3.51 0.19 -7.85
CA HIS A 139 -2.73 0.00 -9.08
C HIS A 139 -3.51 -0.72 -10.18
N LYS A 140 -4.28 -1.77 -9.83
CA LYS A 140 -5.08 -2.53 -10.80
C LYS A 140 -6.10 -1.64 -11.51
N PHE A 141 -6.72 -0.72 -10.78
CA PHE A 141 -7.71 0.20 -11.32
C PHE A 141 -7.05 1.28 -12.17
N VAL A 142 -5.93 1.85 -11.73
CA VAL A 142 -5.16 2.81 -12.52
C VAL A 142 -4.82 2.23 -13.90
N PHE A 143 -4.30 1.01 -13.96
CA PHE A 143 -4.00 0.36 -15.25
C PHE A 143 -5.26 0.15 -16.11
N ALA A 144 -6.32 -0.41 -15.52
CA ALA A 144 -7.55 -0.66 -16.25
C ALA A 144 -8.21 0.62 -16.82
N TYR A 145 -8.12 1.75 -16.11
CA TYR A 145 -8.67 3.02 -16.59
C TYR A 145 -7.76 3.69 -17.63
N LEU A 146 -6.44 3.66 -17.42
CA LEU A 146 -5.50 4.21 -18.41
C LEU A 146 -5.57 3.45 -19.75
N ASP A 147 -5.73 2.12 -19.72
CA ASP A 147 -5.91 1.31 -20.93
C ASP A 147 -7.19 1.69 -21.68
N LYS A 148 -8.28 1.99 -20.96
CA LYS A 148 -9.51 2.53 -21.57
C LYS A 148 -9.25 3.90 -22.17
N PHE A 149 -8.52 4.76 -21.46
CA PHE A 149 -8.27 6.12 -21.91
C PHE A 149 -7.27 6.22 -23.08
N ALA A 150 -6.46 5.18 -23.31
CA ALA A 150 -5.59 5.06 -24.48
C ALA A 150 -6.31 5.13 -25.82
N ASN A 151 -7.62 4.90 -25.82
CA ASN A 151 -8.45 5.03 -27.03
C ASN A 151 -8.82 6.49 -27.36
N PHE A 152 -8.60 7.44 -26.45
CA PHE A 152 -8.81 8.86 -26.70
C PHE A 152 -7.52 9.52 -27.17
N LEU A 153 -7.56 10.07 -28.39
CA LEU A 153 -6.39 10.60 -29.07
C LEU A 153 -5.74 11.74 -28.27
N GLU A 154 -6.58 12.54 -27.61
CA GLU A 154 -6.22 13.70 -26.79
C GLU A 154 -5.58 13.33 -25.45
N PHE A 155 -5.76 12.09 -25.00
CA PHE A 155 -5.19 11.61 -23.73
C PHE A 155 -3.92 10.80 -23.94
N LYS A 156 -3.71 10.29 -25.17
CA LYS A 156 -2.66 9.32 -25.49
C LYS A 156 -1.24 9.82 -25.20
N GLU A 157 -0.98 11.10 -25.42
CA GLU A 157 0.35 11.70 -25.18
C GLU A 157 0.71 11.79 -23.68
N TYR A 158 -0.30 11.84 -22.81
CA TYR A 158 -0.11 12.01 -21.36
C TYR A 158 -0.15 10.71 -20.56
N ILE A 159 -0.55 9.59 -21.17
CA ILE A 159 -0.78 8.32 -20.44
C ILE A 159 0.43 7.87 -19.66
N SER A 160 1.63 8.00 -20.24
CA SER A 160 2.87 7.59 -19.58
C SER A 160 3.12 8.41 -18.31
N ASP A 161 2.97 9.73 -18.39
CA ASP A 161 3.25 10.63 -17.28
C ASP A 161 2.19 10.51 -16.17
N VAL A 162 0.91 10.44 -16.57
CA VAL A 162 -0.19 10.18 -15.63
C VAL A 162 -0.01 8.83 -14.94
N LYS A 163 0.43 7.79 -15.65
CA LYS A 163 0.72 6.48 -15.07
C LYS A 163 1.84 6.59 -14.03
N ILE A 164 2.99 7.12 -14.41
CA ILE A 164 4.17 7.21 -13.55
C ILE A 164 3.84 8.01 -12.29
N MET A 165 3.16 9.15 -12.44
CA MET A 165 2.78 9.99 -11.32
C MET A 165 1.74 9.31 -10.41
N SER A 166 0.74 8.65 -10.99
CA SER A 166 -0.26 7.93 -10.22
C SER A 166 0.38 6.84 -9.38
N LEU A 167 1.30 6.05 -9.96
CA LEU A 167 2.01 5.00 -9.22
C LEU A 167 2.85 5.56 -8.07
N LYS A 168 3.54 6.69 -8.29
CA LYS A 168 4.28 7.39 -7.22
C LYS A 168 3.35 7.83 -6.09
N LEU A 169 2.23 8.47 -6.42
CA LEU A 169 1.24 8.91 -5.43
C LEU A 169 0.64 7.73 -4.65
N LEU A 170 0.33 6.63 -5.33
CA LEU A 170 -0.18 5.41 -4.69
C LEU A 170 0.82 4.82 -3.70
N ASN A 171 2.08 4.65 -4.12
CA ASN A 171 3.12 4.09 -3.27
C ASN A 171 3.28 4.94 -2.00
N THR A 172 3.36 6.27 -2.14
CA THR A 172 3.40 7.21 -1.01
C THR A 172 2.16 7.11 -0.12
N PHE A 173 0.95 7.00 -0.70
CA PHE A 173 -0.29 6.93 0.07
C PHE A 173 -0.38 5.66 0.94
N TYR A 174 0.13 4.53 0.44
CA TYR A 174 0.16 3.25 1.16
C TYR A 174 1.09 3.24 2.38
N HIS A 175 2.01 4.20 2.51
CA HIS A 175 2.78 4.38 3.75
C HIS A 175 1.96 4.88 4.94
N THR A 176 0.69 5.22 4.73
CA THR A 176 -0.17 5.78 5.76
C THR A 176 -1.41 4.91 5.98
N GLN A 177 -1.93 4.91 7.21
CA GLN A 177 -3.18 4.21 7.56
C GLN A 177 -4.42 4.80 6.86
N LYS A 178 -4.30 5.96 6.21
CA LYS A 178 -5.40 6.53 5.42
C LYS A 178 -5.80 5.60 4.28
N CYS A 179 -4.90 4.76 3.77
CA CYS A 179 -5.20 3.81 2.70
C CYS A 179 -6.30 2.80 3.06
N VAL A 180 -6.51 2.46 4.35
CA VAL A 180 -7.60 1.57 4.80
C VAL A 180 -8.90 2.30 5.16
N SER A 181 -8.98 3.59 4.87
CA SER A 181 -10.19 4.42 5.04
C SER A 181 -11.01 4.57 3.76
N TYR A 182 -10.43 4.15 2.63
CA TYR A 182 -10.98 4.37 1.29
C TYR A 182 -10.97 3.06 0.50
N THR A 183 -11.85 2.94 -0.49
CA THR A 183 -11.81 1.80 -1.41
C THR A 183 -10.64 1.94 -2.38
N PRO A 184 -10.07 0.83 -2.91
CA PRO A 184 -9.00 0.88 -3.91
C PRO A 184 -9.37 1.72 -5.14
N LEU A 185 -10.66 1.71 -5.52
CA LEU A 185 -11.20 2.54 -6.57
C LEU A 185 -11.06 4.04 -6.20
N GLN A 186 -11.57 4.47 -5.04
CA GLN A 186 -11.46 5.87 -4.61
C GLN A 186 -10.01 6.38 -4.60
N ILE A 187 -9.07 5.54 -4.16
CA ILE A 187 -7.64 5.87 -4.12
C ILE A 187 -7.06 5.99 -5.53
N ALA A 188 -7.32 5.03 -6.42
CA ALA A 188 -6.84 5.07 -7.81
C ALA A 188 -7.28 6.33 -8.54
N TRP A 189 -8.54 6.73 -8.31
CA TRP A 189 -9.13 7.90 -8.91
C TRP A 189 -8.52 9.21 -8.41
N ALA A 190 -8.30 9.31 -7.10
CA ALA A 190 -7.61 10.46 -6.52
C ALA A 190 -6.18 10.60 -7.08
N ALA A 191 -5.46 9.49 -7.20
CA ALA A 191 -4.10 9.48 -7.76
C ALA A 191 -4.07 9.92 -9.23
N MET A 192 -4.99 9.41 -10.06
CA MET A 192 -5.10 9.81 -11.47
C MET A 192 -5.48 11.29 -11.60
N HIS A 193 -6.42 11.76 -10.81
CA HIS A 193 -6.85 13.16 -10.82
C HIS A 193 -5.69 14.12 -10.47
N LEU A 194 -4.98 13.86 -9.37
CA LEU A 194 -3.81 14.64 -8.97
C LEU A 194 -2.70 14.59 -10.03
N SER A 195 -2.52 13.44 -10.69
CA SER A 195 -1.55 13.29 -11.77
C SER A 195 -1.90 14.18 -12.96
N CYS A 196 -3.16 14.19 -13.40
CA CYS A 196 -3.62 15.07 -14.48
C CYS A 196 -3.43 16.55 -14.14
N LEU A 197 -3.73 16.96 -12.89
CA LEU A 197 -3.54 18.34 -12.45
C LEU A 197 -2.07 18.78 -12.49
N LYS A 198 -1.14 17.87 -12.17
CA LYS A 198 0.30 18.17 -12.15
C LYS A 198 0.85 18.50 -13.53
N ASP A 199 0.41 17.77 -14.56
CA ASP A 199 0.85 17.97 -15.94
C ASP A 199 0.04 19.06 -16.67
N CYS A 200 -0.70 19.88 -15.91
CA CYS A 200 -1.59 20.93 -16.42
C CYS A 200 -2.57 20.41 -17.50
N ILE A 201 -2.94 19.13 -17.43
CA ILE A 201 -3.94 18.56 -18.32
C ILE A 201 -5.26 19.18 -17.90
N GLU A 202 -5.74 20.15 -18.69
CA GLU A 202 -6.98 20.85 -18.39
C GLU A 202 -8.12 19.85 -18.25
N ILE A 203 -8.62 19.74 -17.01
CA ILE A 203 -9.79 18.94 -16.67
C ILE A 203 -11.03 19.77 -17.04
N GLU A 204 -11.22 20.03 -18.34
CA GLU A 204 -12.44 20.62 -18.86
C GLU A 204 -13.55 19.57 -18.93
N GLU A 205 -14.59 19.69 -18.10
CA GLU A 205 -15.76 18.78 -17.98
C GLU A 205 -16.45 18.41 -19.32
N ASN A 206 -16.06 19.04 -20.43
CA ASN A 206 -16.56 18.80 -21.77
C ASN A 206 -15.86 17.66 -22.55
N LYS A 207 -14.69 17.14 -22.12
CA LYS A 207 -13.98 16.07 -22.84
C LYS A 207 -14.56 14.67 -22.53
N CYS A 208 -14.69 13.82 -23.56
CA CYS A 208 -15.35 12.50 -23.45
C CYS A 208 -14.70 11.58 -22.40
N TRP A 209 -13.36 11.50 -22.36
CA TRP A 209 -12.65 10.67 -21.39
C TRP A 209 -12.85 11.15 -19.94
N GLN A 210 -13.04 12.46 -19.75
CA GLN A 210 -13.31 13.05 -18.44
C GLN A 210 -14.73 12.78 -17.98
N LYS A 211 -15.71 12.75 -18.89
CA LYS A 211 -17.07 12.32 -18.55
C LYS A 211 -17.10 10.86 -18.13
N GLU A 212 -16.34 9.99 -18.80
CA GLU A 212 -16.14 8.60 -18.36
C GLU A 212 -15.40 8.51 -17.03
N LEU A 213 -14.46 9.44 -16.78
CA LEU A 213 -13.87 9.65 -15.47
C LEU A 213 -15.02 9.99 -14.48
N PHE A 214 -15.57 11.19 -14.51
CA PHE A 214 -16.54 11.64 -13.50
C PHE A 214 -17.78 10.75 -13.33
N ALA A 215 -18.25 10.05 -14.37
CA ALA A 215 -19.37 9.11 -14.28
C ALA A 215 -19.11 7.90 -13.37
N CYS A 216 -17.85 7.51 -13.16
CA CYS A 216 -17.51 6.37 -12.30
C CYS A 216 -17.16 6.79 -10.87
N ILE A 217 -17.21 8.08 -10.53
CA ILE A 217 -16.96 8.57 -9.17
C ILE A 217 -18.23 8.38 -8.33
N PRO A 218 -18.26 7.43 -7.37
CA PRO A 218 -19.50 7.05 -6.70
C PRO A 218 -20.03 8.14 -5.75
N ASP A 219 -19.14 8.99 -5.23
CA ASP A 219 -19.44 10.07 -4.27
C ASP A 219 -18.38 11.17 -4.40
N THR A 220 -18.80 12.35 -4.86
CA THR A 220 -17.92 13.50 -5.08
C THR A 220 -17.33 14.05 -3.78
N LYS A 221 -18.05 13.98 -2.66
CA LYS A 221 -17.52 14.46 -1.36
C LYS A 221 -16.41 13.55 -0.86
N ILE A 222 -16.61 12.23 -0.96
CA ILE A 222 -15.58 11.27 -0.57
C ILE A 222 -14.37 11.41 -1.49
N PHE A 223 -14.58 11.57 -2.79
CA PHE A 223 -13.51 11.78 -3.76
C PHE A 223 -12.64 13.01 -3.41
N HIS A 224 -13.24 14.18 -3.18
CA HIS A 224 -12.48 15.37 -2.78
C HIS A 224 -11.72 15.17 -1.47
N LYS A 225 -12.29 14.41 -0.53
CA LYS A 225 -11.60 14.07 0.72
C LYS A 225 -10.36 13.20 0.47
N VAL A 226 -10.45 12.19 -0.39
CA VAL A 226 -9.30 11.33 -0.73
C VAL A 226 -8.22 12.13 -1.45
N VAL A 227 -8.60 13.00 -2.40
CA VAL A 227 -7.69 13.90 -3.11
C VAL A 227 -6.94 14.81 -2.12
N ASN A 228 -7.65 15.43 -1.19
CA ASN A 228 -7.05 16.31 -0.18
C ASN A 228 -6.09 15.53 0.74
N ASP A 229 -6.51 14.36 1.24
CA ASP A 229 -5.66 13.52 2.09
C ASP A 229 -4.38 13.09 1.33
N MET A 230 -4.50 12.69 0.06
CA MET A 230 -3.35 12.27 -0.76
C MET A 230 -2.40 13.42 -1.09
N SER A 231 -2.93 14.60 -1.39
CA SER A 231 -2.12 15.82 -1.60
C SER A 231 -1.32 16.15 -0.35
N LEU A 232 -1.98 16.18 0.82
CA LEU A 232 -1.34 16.51 2.09
C LEU A 232 -0.25 15.50 2.46
N ILE A 233 -0.49 14.20 2.27
CA ILE A 233 0.53 13.16 2.51
C ILE A 233 1.73 13.36 1.60
N THR A 234 1.51 13.67 0.32
CA THR A 234 2.59 13.88 -0.65
C THR A 234 3.45 15.09 -0.29
N GLU A 235 2.82 16.17 0.17
CA GLU A 235 3.53 17.35 0.68
C GLU A 235 4.37 17.03 1.92
N VAL A 236 3.83 16.26 2.87
CA VAL A 236 4.57 15.85 4.07
C VAL A 236 5.77 14.99 3.69
N ALA A 237 5.58 13.96 2.86
CA ALA A 237 6.66 13.08 2.42
C ALA A 237 7.78 13.86 1.69
N THR A 238 7.41 14.84 0.86
CA THR A 238 8.38 15.69 0.15
C THR A 238 9.22 16.52 1.12
N ARG A 239 8.62 17.07 2.19
CA ARG A 239 9.34 17.84 3.21
C ARG A 239 10.29 16.96 4.02
N GLU A 240 9.88 15.75 4.38
CA GLU A 240 10.73 14.81 5.12
C GLU A 240 11.96 14.36 4.30
N CYS A 241 11.81 14.10 3.00
CA CYS A 241 12.95 13.81 2.12
C CYS A 241 13.94 14.98 2.07
N ASN A 242 13.46 16.21 1.86
CA ASN A 242 14.32 17.39 1.76
C ASN A 242 15.06 17.70 3.07
N HIS A 243 14.48 17.35 4.23
CA HIS A 243 15.15 17.50 5.51
C HIS A 243 16.24 16.45 5.76
N ASN A 244 16.08 15.23 5.25
CA ASN A 244 17.07 14.16 5.40
C ASN A 244 18.29 14.31 4.47
N GLU A 245 18.19 15.08 3.39
CA GLU A 245 19.31 15.40 2.49
C GLU A 245 20.16 16.61 2.96
N ALA A 246 19.71 17.33 3.99
CA ALA A 246 20.37 18.54 4.51
C ALA A 246 21.34 18.29 5.68
N PHE A 247 21.59 17.02 6.02
CA PHE A 247 22.52 16.56 7.07
C PHE A 247 23.57 15.63 6.47
#